data_AF-A0A8S3RCM1-F1
#
_entry.id   AF-A0A8S3RCM1-F1
#
_cell.length_a   1.000
_cell.length_b   1.000
_cell.length_c   1.000
_cell.angle_alpha   90.00
_cell.angle_beta   90.00
_cell.angle_gamma   90.00
#
_symmetry.space_group_name_H-M   'P 1'
#
loop_
_entity.id
_entity.type
_entity.pdbx_description
1 polymer ?
#
loop_
_entity_poly.entity_id
_entity_poly.type
_entity_poly.pdbx_seq_one_letter_code
_entity_poly.pdbx_strand_id
1 'polypeptide(L)'
;MMAPLLEEEENYIRLALLLKGVSPRAVRTFFDKEFPPTYLPSTLNKNYNTLNLTSVNQPINGFDCLPLPGETTPGPDLARIKWYRNILAHHDSNTMPTGDFNTAWTNVVDAVSRLGGVPMNQECQELKVKILDQSNQEIMLEIKQSQEEMKELRRTMDIENSTIRENLRDLQDSHSTLQTEHSSTTKS
;
A
#
# COMPACT_ATOMS: atom_id res chain seq x y z
N MET A 1 -24.46 2.08 -24.64
CA MET A 1 -24.31 3.09 -23.57
C MET A 1 -24.22 2.31 -22.27
N MET A 2 -23.06 2.32 -21.59
CA MET A 2 -22.96 1.67 -20.28
C MET A 2 -23.72 2.50 -19.24
N ALA A 3 -24.22 1.83 -18.19
CA ALA A 3 -24.95 2.49 -17.11
C ALA A 3 -24.03 3.44 -16.33
N PRO A 4 -24.54 4.57 -15.83
CA PRO A 4 -23.78 5.43 -14.91
C PRO A 4 -23.42 4.66 -13.64
N LEU A 5 -22.26 4.99 -13.05
CA LEU A 5 -21.84 4.41 -11.78
C LEU A 5 -22.84 4.69 -10.67
N LEU A 6 -22.93 3.76 -9.73
CA LEU A 6 -23.60 4.00 -8.47
C LEU A 6 -22.76 4.95 -7.62
N GLU A 7 -23.43 5.74 -6.77
CA GLU A 7 -22.76 6.68 -5.84
C GLU A 7 -21.66 5.99 -5.03
N GLU A 8 -21.91 4.77 -4.54
CA GLU A 8 -20.94 4.02 -3.75
C GLU A 8 -19.71 3.58 -4.56
N GLU A 9 -19.85 3.31 -5.86
CA GLU A 9 -18.72 3.00 -6.73
C GLU A 9 -17.87 4.25 -6.97
N GLU A 10 -18.53 5.40 -7.18
CA GLU A 10 -17.81 6.67 -7.30
C GLU A 10 -17.06 7.03 -6.01
N ASN A 11 -17.68 6.83 -4.85
CA ASN A 11 -17.06 7.06 -3.54
C ASN A 11 -15.78 6.24 -3.37
N TYR A 12 -15.84 4.94 -3.69
CA TYR A 12 -14.69 4.07 -3.66
C TYR A 12 -13.58 4.57 -4.60
N ILE A 13 -13.93 4.91 -5.85
CA ILE A 13 -12.97 5.40 -6.85
C ILE A 13 -12.31 6.71 -6.40
N ARG A 14 -13.08 7.67 -5.89
CA ARG A 14 -12.55 8.94 -5.39
C ARG A 14 -11.54 8.72 -4.27
N LEU A 15 -11.88 7.87 -3.29
CA LEU A 15 -10.95 7.56 -2.20
C LEU A 15 -9.70 6.84 -2.70
N ALA A 16 -9.83 5.91 -3.67
CA ALA A 16 -8.71 5.24 -4.30
C ALA A 16 -7.77 6.22 -4.99
N LEU A 17 -8.31 7.18 -5.75
CA LEU A 17 -7.53 8.22 -6.44
C LEU A 17 -6.85 9.16 -5.44
N LEU A 18 -7.51 9.52 -4.34
CA LEU A 18 -6.92 10.31 -3.26
C LEU A 18 -5.71 9.57 -2.65
N LEU A 19 -5.87 8.29 -2.32
CA LEU A 19 -4.83 7.50 -1.68
C LEU A 19 -3.67 7.12 -2.62
N LYS A 20 -3.93 6.84 -3.89
CA LYS A 20 -2.89 6.42 -4.87
C LYS A 20 -2.25 7.60 -5.61
N GLY A 21 -2.97 8.71 -5.78
CA GLY A 21 -2.50 9.88 -6.53
C GLY A 21 -2.03 11.02 -5.64
N VAL A 22 -2.91 11.55 -4.78
CA VAL A 22 -2.62 12.77 -4.02
C VAL A 22 -1.79 12.47 -2.78
N SER A 23 -2.17 11.46 -1.99
CA SER A 23 -1.53 11.18 -0.70
C SER A 23 -0.02 10.91 -0.78
N PRO A 24 0.51 10.15 -1.77
CA PRO A 24 1.94 9.87 -1.84
C PRO A 24 2.76 11.13 -2.15
N ARG A 25 2.19 12.06 -2.92
CA ARG A 25 2.84 13.35 -3.21
C ARG A 25 2.90 14.23 -1.97
N ALA A 26 1.85 14.28 -1.17
CA ALA A 26 1.86 15.02 0.09
C ALA A 26 2.89 14.45 1.08
N VAL A 27 2.96 13.12 1.20
CA VAL A 27 4.00 12.43 1.98
C VAL A 27 5.39 12.76 1.45
N ARG A 28 5.55 12.82 0.11
CA ARG A 28 6.82 13.18 -0.51
C ARG A 28 7.19 14.64 -0.24
N THR A 29 6.25 15.57 -0.33
CA THR A 29 6.45 16.99 0.01
C THR A 29 6.94 17.14 1.45
N PHE A 30 6.31 16.43 2.39
CA PHE A 30 6.77 16.40 3.78
C PHE A 30 8.19 15.82 3.89
N PHE A 31 8.44 14.67 3.25
CA PHE A 31 9.76 14.03 3.29
C PHE A 31 10.86 14.93 2.73
N ASP A 32 10.65 15.59 1.61
CA ASP A 32 11.65 16.49 1.00
C ASP A 32 11.89 17.75 1.81
N LYS A 33 10.91 18.17 2.60
CA LYS A 33 11.07 19.28 3.54
C LYS A 33 11.96 18.87 4.72
N GLU A 34 11.71 17.69 5.31
CA GLU A 34 12.49 17.19 6.46
C GLU A 34 13.87 16.68 6.04
N PHE A 35 13.95 16.07 4.85
CA PHE A 35 15.15 15.47 4.30
C PHE A 35 15.39 15.95 2.86
N PRO A 36 15.85 17.21 2.68
CA PRO A 36 16.10 17.75 1.36
C PRO A 36 17.06 16.85 0.56
N PRO A 37 16.80 16.60 -0.74
CA PRO A 37 17.66 15.75 -1.57
C PRO A 37 19.14 16.14 -1.54
N THR A 38 19.43 17.43 -1.37
CA THR A 38 20.79 18.00 -1.24
C THR A 38 21.56 17.42 -0.06
N TYR A 39 20.90 17.13 1.06
CA TYR A 39 21.52 16.64 2.30
C TYR A 39 21.15 15.18 2.62
N LEU A 40 20.31 14.56 1.78
CA LEU A 40 19.84 13.19 1.99
C LEU A 40 21.00 12.18 2.08
N PRO A 41 22.03 12.19 1.18
CA PRO A 41 23.14 11.25 1.29
C PRO A 41 23.90 11.38 2.62
N SER A 42 24.18 12.61 3.05
CA SER A 42 24.86 12.88 4.31
C SER A 42 24.02 12.48 5.52
N THR A 43 22.70 12.66 5.46
CA THR A 43 21.77 12.29 6.54
C THR A 43 21.66 10.78 6.66
N LEU A 44 21.55 10.06 5.53
CA LEU A 44 21.56 8.59 5.52
C LEU A 44 22.88 8.04 6.05
N ASN A 45 24.02 8.59 5.61
CA ASN A 45 25.34 8.13 6.03
C ASN A 45 25.62 8.38 7.53
N LYS A 46 24.94 9.35 8.16
CA LYS A 46 25.02 9.55 9.62
C LYS A 46 24.21 8.53 10.40
N ASN A 47 23.11 8.04 9.81
CA ASN A 47 22.13 7.20 10.49
C ASN A 47 22.14 5.73 10.03
N TYR A 48 23.07 5.33 9.15
CA TYR A 48 23.06 3.99 8.52
C TYR A 48 23.11 2.82 9.52
N ASN A 49 23.73 3.02 10.70
CA ASN A 49 23.84 1.99 11.74
C ASN A 49 22.56 1.82 12.57
N THR A 50 21.69 2.84 12.63
CA THR A 50 20.48 2.84 13.46
C THR A 50 19.20 2.87 12.63
N LEU A 51 19.32 3.16 11.32
CA LEU A 51 18.25 3.52 10.40
C LEU A 51 17.24 4.49 11.02
N ASN A 52 17.68 5.29 12.00
CA ASN A 52 16.80 6.14 12.78
C ASN A 52 16.55 7.43 12.00
N LEU A 53 15.60 7.36 11.08
CA LEU A 53 15.11 8.48 10.31
C LEU A 53 14.01 9.24 11.05
N THR A 54 13.78 9.00 12.35
CA THR A 54 12.58 9.49 13.04
C THR A 54 12.67 10.98 13.36
N SER A 55 12.38 11.82 12.36
CA SER A 55 11.97 13.21 12.57
C SER A 55 10.50 13.33 13.00
N VAL A 56 9.77 12.21 13.10
CA VAL A 56 8.34 12.18 13.42
C VAL A 56 8.05 11.44 14.73
N ASN A 57 7.17 12.02 15.54
CA ASN A 57 6.64 11.39 16.75
C ASN A 57 5.75 10.21 16.36
N GLN A 58 5.91 9.07 17.02
CA GLN A 58 5.03 7.92 16.81
C GLN A 58 3.59 8.23 17.28
N PRO A 59 2.55 7.65 16.63
CA PRO A 59 1.20 7.69 17.16
C PRO A 59 1.10 6.95 18.50
N ILE A 60 0.12 7.32 19.34
CA ILE A 60 -0.08 6.71 20.67
C ILE A 60 -0.20 5.18 20.59
N ASN A 61 -0.90 4.68 19.58
CA ASN A 61 -1.14 3.25 19.36
C ASN A 61 -0.20 2.62 18.30
N GLY A 62 0.85 3.33 17.89
CA GLY A 62 1.79 2.88 16.85
C GLY A 62 1.29 3.07 15.42
N PHE A 63 2.16 2.78 14.44
CA PHE A 63 1.93 3.02 13.00
C PHE A 63 1.00 2.01 12.31
N ASP A 64 0.60 0.95 13.00
CA ASP A 64 -0.27 -0.12 12.48
C ASP A 64 -1.70 -0.02 13.02
N CYS A 65 -2.04 1.04 13.76
CA CYS A 65 -3.38 1.32 14.26
C CYS A 65 -3.88 2.66 13.73
N LEU A 66 -5.21 2.80 13.59
CA LEU A 66 -5.81 4.09 13.28
C LEU A 66 -5.54 5.08 14.44
N PRO A 67 -4.88 6.21 14.19
CA PRO A 67 -4.63 7.20 15.23
C PRO A 67 -5.91 7.88 15.70
N LEU A 68 -5.91 8.37 16.94
CA LEU A 68 -7.03 9.10 17.51
C LEU A 68 -7.30 10.40 16.71
N PRO A 69 -8.56 10.89 16.67
CA PRO A 69 -8.91 12.08 15.89
C PRO A 69 -8.10 13.34 16.25
N GLY A 70 -7.68 13.48 17.52
CA GLY A 70 -6.87 14.61 17.98
C GLY A 70 -5.37 14.53 17.66
N GLU A 71 -4.89 13.41 17.14
CA GLU A 71 -3.48 13.24 16.79
C GLU A 71 -3.21 13.83 15.39
N THR A 72 -2.81 15.11 15.36
CA THR A 72 -2.60 15.91 14.14
C THR A 72 -1.12 16.23 13.86
N THR A 73 -0.19 15.42 14.38
CA THR A 73 1.25 15.54 14.09
C THR A 73 1.62 14.66 12.90
N PRO A 74 2.80 14.87 12.26
CA PRO A 74 3.14 14.15 11.03
C PRO A 74 3.14 12.62 11.15
N GLY A 75 3.62 12.02 12.25
CA GLY A 75 3.62 10.57 12.41
C GLY A 75 2.21 9.95 12.44
N PRO A 76 1.28 10.45 13.28
CA PRO A 76 -0.14 10.15 13.18
C PRO A 76 -0.74 10.37 11.80
N ASP A 77 -0.42 11.45 11.10
CA ASP A 77 -0.95 11.68 9.75
C ASP A 77 -0.45 10.62 8.73
N LEU A 78 0.81 10.21 8.82
CA LEU A 78 1.37 9.11 8.03
C LEU A 78 0.67 7.78 8.36
N ALA A 79 0.46 7.49 9.65
CA ALA A 79 -0.25 6.28 10.09
C ALA A 79 -1.71 6.27 9.62
N ARG A 80 -2.40 7.42 9.64
CA ARG A 80 -3.79 7.57 9.16
C ARG A 80 -3.89 7.28 7.65
N ILE A 81 -2.99 7.85 6.83
CA ILE A 81 -2.94 7.56 5.39
C ILE A 81 -2.66 6.07 5.15
N LYS A 82 -1.66 5.51 5.86
CA LYS A 82 -1.33 4.08 5.77
C LYS A 82 -2.51 3.19 6.12
N TRP A 83 -3.23 3.51 7.20
CA TRP A 83 -4.40 2.76 7.66
C TRP A 83 -5.48 2.69 6.58
N TYR A 84 -5.93 3.83 6.06
CA TYR A 84 -6.97 3.86 5.01
C TYR A 84 -6.51 3.21 3.70
N ARG A 85 -5.23 3.36 3.33
CA ARG A 85 -4.66 2.63 2.18
C ARG A 85 -4.74 1.12 2.38
N ASN A 86 -4.38 0.61 3.56
CA ASN A 86 -4.42 -0.81 3.86
C ASN A 86 -5.85 -1.34 3.89
N ILE A 87 -6.79 -0.62 4.52
CA ILE A 87 -8.22 -0.97 4.52
C ILE A 87 -8.74 -1.08 3.08
N LEU A 88 -8.44 -0.09 2.23
CA LEU A 88 -8.89 -0.11 0.85
C LEU A 88 -8.25 -1.26 0.04
N ALA A 89 -6.99 -1.61 0.30
CA ALA A 89 -6.30 -2.70 -0.38
C ALA A 89 -6.86 -4.10 -0.01
N HIS A 90 -7.51 -4.21 1.15
CA HIS A 90 -8.18 -5.42 1.61
C HIS A 90 -9.71 -5.34 1.47
N HIS A 91 -10.22 -4.34 0.77
CA HIS A 91 -11.65 -4.19 0.58
C HIS A 91 -12.16 -5.22 -0.43
N ASP A 92 -13.20 -5.96 -0.07
CA ASP A 92 -13.73 -7.07 -0.89
C ASP A 92 -14.65 -6.60 -2.02
N SER A 93 -15.12 -5.35 -1.95
CA SER A 93 -15.97 -4.75 -2.99
C SER A 93 -15.36 -3.49 -3.59
N ASN A 94 -15.96 -3.04 -4.69
CA ASN A 94 -15.65 -1.76 -5.34
C ASN A 94 -16.62 -0.65 -4.96
N THR A 95 -17.37 -0.85 -3.89
CA THR A 95 -18.39 0.09 -3.42
C THR A 95 -18.00 0.58 -2.03
N MET A 96 -18.33 1.82 -1.71
CA MET A 96 -18.15 2.36 -0.39
C MET A 96 -19.38 3.15 0.03
N PRO A 97 -20.05 2.77 1.13
CA PRO A 97 -21.16 3.54 1.68
C PRO A 97 -20.76 4.99 1.94
N THR A 98 -21.66 5.92 1.66
CA THR A 98 -21.38 7.37 1.73
C THR A 98 -20.90 7.82 3.12
N GLY A 99 -21.38 7.19 4.20
CA GLY A 99 -20.91 7.47 5.57
C GLY A 99 -19.44 7.11 5.79
N ASP A 100 -19.03 5.93 5.35
CA ASP A 100 -17.65 5.44 5.45
C ASP A 100 -16.72 6.26 4.57
N PHE A 101 -17.18 6.58 3.36
CA PHE A 101 -16.46 7.46 2.43
C PHE A 101 -16.23 8.83 3.03
N ASN A 102 -17.25 9.49 3.59
CA ASN A 102 -17.09 10.82 4.17
C ASN A 102 -16.13 10.81 5.36
N THR A 103 -16.20 9.78 6.19
CA THR A 103 -15.27 9.60 7.32
C THR A 103 -13.84 9.42 6.83
N ALA A 104 -13.61 8.49 5.90
CA ALA A 104 -12.29 8.22 5.35
C ALA A 104 -11.73 9.43 4.60
N TRP A 105 -12.55 10.07 3.77
CA TRP A 105 -12.18 11.23 2.99
C TRP A 105 -11.70 12.37 3.88
N THR A 106 -12.48 12.77 4.88
CA THR A 106 -12.11 13.86 5.80
C THR A 106 -10.81 13.54 6.52
N ASN A 107 -10.69 12.34 7.09
CA ASN A 107 -9.49 11.92 7.81
C ASN A 107 -8.22 11.94 6.92
N VAL A 108 -8.33 11.48 5.67
CA VAL A 108 -7.20 11.45 4.74
C VAL A 108 -6.89 12.85 4.21
N VAL A 109 -7.88 13.66 3.83
CA VAL A 109 -7.66 15.03 3.34
C VAL A 109 -7.03 15.90 4.42
N ASP A 110 -7.46 15.79 5.67
CA ASP A 110 -6.86 16.51 6.79
C ASP A 110 -5.36 16.17 6.96
N ALA A 111 -5.02 14.88 6.92
CA ALA A 111 -3.63 14.42 6.99
C ALA A 111 -2.81 14.89 5.79
N VAL A 112 -3.35 14.74 4.58
CA VAL A 112 -2.73 15.20 3.32
C VAL A 112 -2.48 16.71 3.34
N SER A 113 -3.43 17.49 3.88
CA SER A 113 -3.33 18.94 3.97
C SER A 113 -2.27 19.38 4.96
N ARG A 114 -2.13 18.69 6.10
CA ARG A 114 -1.07 18.98 7.08
C ARG A 114 0.31 18.62 6.58
N LEU A 115 0.46 17.51 5.85
CA LEU A 115 1.74 17.06 5.31
C LEU A 115 2.18 17.87 4.08
N GLY A 116 1.25 18.11 3.16
CA GLY A 116 1.53 18.69 1.84
C GLY A 116 1.12 20.15 1.66
N GLY A 117 0.44 20.75 2.64
CA GLY A 117 0.02 22.13 2.63
C GLY A 117 -1.13 22.44 1.67
N VAL A 118 -1.32 23.75 1.42
CA VAL A 118 -2.41 24.31 0.61
C VAL A 118 -2.51 23.68 -0.79
N PRO A 119 -1.40 23.46 -1.54
CA PRO A 119 -1.50 22.87 -2.88
C PRO A 119 -2.15 21.49 -2.87
N MET A 120 -1.77 20.63 -1.92
CA MET A 120 -2.34 19.28 -1.81
C MET A 120 -3.81 19.31 -1.36
N ASN A 121 -4.19 20.25 -0.49
CA ASN A 121 -5.61 20.43 -0.12
C ASN A 121 -6.45 20.83 -1.33
N GLN A 122 -5.96 21.76 -2.16
CA GLN A 122 -6.65 22.19 -3.37
C GLN A 122 -6.88 21.02 -4.33
N GLU A 123 -5.86 20.21 -4.57
CA GLU A 123 -6.00 19.00 -5.40
C GLU A 123 -7.01 17.99 -4.83
N CYS A 124 -7.12 17.86 -3.50
CA CYS A 124 -8.18 17.07 -2.87
C CYS A 124 -9.57 17.65 -3.18
N GLN A 125 -9.76 18.96 -3.05
CA GLN A 125 -11.06 19.58 -3.32
C GLN A 125 -11.47 19.42 -4.78
N GLU A 126 -10.54 19.63 -5.71
CA GLU A 126 -10.74 19.42 -7.14
C GLU A 126 -11.10 17.96 -7.43
N LEU A 127 -10.42 17.00 -6.80
CA LEU A 127 -10.72 15.58 -6.94
C LEU A 127 -12.12 15.20 -6.42
N LYS A 128 -12.59 15.83 -5.32
CA LYS A 128 -13.92 15.54 -4.75
C LYS A 128 -15.03 15.81 -5.77
N VAL A 129 -14.92 16.93 -6.50
CA VAL A 129 -15.94 17.40 -7.45
C VAL A 129 -15.67 16.98 -8.89
N LYS A 130 -14.51 16.37 -9.17
CA LYS A 130 -14.15 15.90 -10.51
C LYS A 130 -15.22 14.95 -11.03
N ILE A 131 -15.71 15.25 -12.24
CA ILE A 131 -16.59 14.35 -12.98
C ILE A 131 -15.77 13.11 -13.36
N LEU A 132 -16.18 11.95 -12.88
CA LEU A 132 -15.60 10.66 -13.27
C LEU A 132 -16.27 10.23 -14.57
N ASP A 133 -15.83 10.80 -15.69
CA ASP A 133 -16.34 10.47 -17.03
C ASP A 133 -15.96 9.04 -17.48
N GLN A 134 -16.58 8.60 -18.58
CA GLN A 134 -16.44 7.26 -19.17
C GLN A 134 -14.97 6.81 -19.33
N SER A 135 -14.06 7.69 -19.73
CA SER A 135 -12.65 7.33 -19.92
C SER A 135 -11.91 7.16 -18.60
N ASN A 136 -12.20 7.98 -17.58
CA ASN A 136 -11.67 7.75 -16.23
C ASN A 136 -12.24 6.45 -15.64
N GLN A 137 -13.48 6.09 -15.96
CA GLN A 137 -14.12 4.86 -15.49
C GLN A 137 -13.50 3.60 -16.12
N GLU A 138 -13.30 3.60 -17.44
CA GLU A 138 -12.68 2.48 -18.18
C GLU A 138 -11.26 2.21 -17.70
N ILE A 139 -10.43 3.25 -17.57
CA ILE A 139 -9.06 3.13 -17.07
C ILE A 139 -9.05 2.56 -15.65
N MET A 140 -9.99 2.96 -14.80
CA MET A 140 -10.07 2.45 -13.42
C MET A 140 -10.52 0.98 -13.36
N LEU A 141 -11.47 0.58 -14.21
CA LEU A 141 -11.89 -0.82 -14.33
C LEU A 141 -10.76 -1.70 -14.89
N GLU A 142 -10.02 -1.21 -15.89
CA GLU A 142 -8.87 -1.90 -16.45
C GLU A 142 -7.74 -2.05 -15.43
N ILE A 143 -7.37 -0.97 -14.72
CA ILE A 143 -6.39 -1.02 -13.63
C ILE A 143 -6.80 -2.02 -12.55
N LYS A 144 -8.10 -2.10 -12.23
CA LYS A 144 -8.62 -3.06 -11.25
C LYS A 144 -8.50 -4.49 -11.77
N GLN A 145 -8.91 -4.74 -13.00
CA GLN A 145 -8.85 -6.06 -13.61
C GLN A 145 -7.40 -6.55 -13.65
N SER A 146 -6.46 -5.71 -14.07
CA SER A 146 -5.04 -6.04 -14.03
C SER A 146 -4.53 -6.29 -12.60
N GLN A 147 -5.02 -5.58 -11.59
CA GLN A 147 -4.64 -5.82 -10.19
C GLN A 147 -5.10 -7.18 -9.67
N GLU A 148 -6.34 -7.60 -10.00
CA GLU A 148 -6.85 -8.92 -9.62
C GLU A 148 -6.12 -10.03 -10.36
N GLU A 149 -5.88 -9.88 -11.67
CA GLU A 149 -5.09 -10.81 -12.47
C GLU A 149 -3.67 -10.96 -11.89
N MET A 150 -3.01 -9.86 -11.52
CA MET A 150 -1.71 -9.89 -10.86
C MET A 150 -1.74 -10.56 -9.48
N LYS A 151 -2.82 -10.39 -8.72
CA LYS A 151 -2.99 -11.00 -7.39
C LYS A 151 -3.15 -12.51 -7.53
N GLU A 152 -3.93 -12.95 -8.51
CA GLU A 152 -4.11 -14.36 -8.81
C GLU A 152 -2.83 -15.00 -9.32
N LEU A 153 -2.13 -14.34 -10.25
CA LEU A 153 -0.85 -14.81 -10.75
C LEU A 153 0.19 -14.97 -9.61
N ARG A 154 0.19 -14.05 -8.65
CA ARG A 154 1.03 -14.18 -7.43
C ARG A 154 0.66 -15.41 -6.60
N ARG A 155 -0.63 -15.68 -6.38
CA ARG A 155 -1.06 -16.88 -5.64
C ARG A 155 -0.61 -18.16 -6.34
N THR A 156 -0.80 -18.24 -7.66
CA THR A 156 -0.35 -19.39 -8.45
C THR A 156 1.15 -19.58 -8.34
N MET A 157 1.92 -18.50 -8.45
CA MET A 157 3.37 -18.55 -8.30
C MET A 157 3.81 -18.99 -6.89
N ASP A 158 3.11 -18.56 -5.84
CA ASP A 158 3.40 -18.99 -4.47
C ASP A 158 3.14 -20.49 -4.27
N ILE A 159 2.05 -21.02 -4.85
CA ILE A 159 1.72 -22.44 -4.85
C ILE A 159 2.79 -23.23 -5.59
N GLU A 160 3.13 -22.84 -6.82
CA GLU A 160 4.15 -23.50 -7.63
C GLU A 160 5.52 -23.48 -6.94
N ASN A 161 5.92 -22.35 -6.35
CA ASN A 161 7.14 -22.24 -5.56
C ASN A 161 7.14 -23.14 -4.32
N SER A 162 5.97 -23.41 -3.72
CA SER A 162 5.84 -24.39 -2.64
C SER A 162 6.06 -25.81 -3.16
N THR A 163 5.40 -26.18 -4.26
CA THR A 163 5.51 -27.51 -4.88
C THR A 163 6.94 -27.80 -5.35
N ILE A 164 7.62 -26.83 -5.97
CA ILE A 164 9.02 -26.97 -6.40
C ILE A 164 9.92 -27.22 -5.18
N ARG A 165 9.70 -26.50 -4.07
CA ARG A 165 10.48 -26.69 -2.84
C ARG A 165 10.27 -28.08 -2.23
N GLU A 166 9.06 -28.60 -2.29
CA GLU A 166 8.73 -29.95 -1.81
C GLU A 166 9.42 -31.02 -2.67
N ASN A 167 9.24 -30.97 -3.99
CA ASN A 167 9.90 -31.91 -4.92
C ASN A 167 11.44 -31.89 -4.80
N LEU A 168 12.04 -30.72 -4.57
CA LEU A 168 13.48 -30.61 -4.35
C LEU A 168 13.93 -31.31 -3.07
N ARG A 169 13.13 -31.25 -1.99
CA ARG A 169 13.42 -31.99 -0.75
C ARG A 169 13.33 -33.50 -0.99
N ASP A 170 12.28 -33.96 -1.63
CA ASP A 170 12.09 -35.40 -1.92
C ASP A 170 13.22 -35.97 -2.78
N LEU A 171 13.70 -35.20 -3.76
CA LEU A 171 14.85 -35.57 -4.58
C LEU A 171 16.15 -35.62 -3.76
N GLN A 172 16.36 -34.68 -2.85
CA GLN A 172 17.52 -34.66 -1.95
C GLN A 172 17.52 -35.87 -0.99
N ASP A 173 16.36 -36.22 -0.46
CA ASP A 173 16.18 -37.36 0.45
C ASP A 173 16.39 -38.69 -0.28
N SER A 174 15.83 -38.81 -1.50
CA SER A 174 16.04 -39.98 -2.36
C SER A 174 17.51 -40.16 -2.73
N HIS A 175 18.20 -39.07 -3.10
CA HIS A 175 19.63 -39.11 -3.42
C HIS A 175 20.48 -39.49 -2.20
N SER A 176 20.16 -38.99 -1.01
CA SER A 176 20.84 -39.35 0.24
C SER A 176 20.66 -40.83 0.58
N THR A 177 19.46 -41.37 0.39
CA THR A 177 19.16 -42.80 0.61
C THR A 177 20.00 -43.69 -0.31
N LEU A 178 20.05 -43.38 -1.61
CA LEU A 178 20.84 -44.12 -2.60
C LEU A 178 22.35 -44.10 -2.29
N GLN A 179 22.90 -42.97 -1.86
CA GLN A 179 24.32 -42.89 -1.46
C GLN A 179 24.65 -43.77 -0.24
N THR A 180 23.71 -43.89 0.68
CA THR A 180 23.86 -44.69 1.91
C THR A 180 23.82 -46.19 1.58
N GLU A 181 22.91 -46.61 0.70
CA GLU A 181 22.81 -48.00 0.22
C GLU A 181 24.05 -48.43 -0.58
N HIS A 182 24.56 -47.57 -1.45
CA HIS A 182 25.75 -47.86 -2.27
C HIS A 182 27.04 -48.00 -1.43
N SER A 183 27.15 -47.21 -0.35
CA SER A 183 28.27 -47.29 0.60
C SER A 183 28.23 -48.56 1.46
N SER A 184 27.05 -49.18 1.60
CA SER A 184 26.83 -50.39 2.40
C SER A 184 27.10 -51.66 1.60
N THR A 185 26.81 -51.66 0.30
CA THR A 185 27.03 -52.80 -0.62
C THR A 185 28.48 -52.96 -1.07
N THR A 186 29.28 -51.90 -1.03
CA THR A 186 30.72 -51.94 -1.41
C THR A 186 31.67 -52.35 -0.28
N LYS A 187 31.16 -52.51 0.95
CA LYS A 187 31.94 -52.88 2.15
C LYS A 187 31.74 -54.33 2.62
N SER A 188 30.94 -55.13 1.91
CA SER A 188 30.73 -56.57 2.20
C SER A 188 31.46 -57.45 1.20
#